data_AF-A0AAZ1X3D1-F1
#
_entry.id   AF-A0AAZ1X3D1-F1
#
_cell.length_a   1.000
_cell.length_b   1.000
_cell.length_c   1.000
_cell.angle_alpha   90.00
_cell.angle_beta   90.00
_cell.angle_gamma   90.00
#
_symmetry.space_group_name_H-M   'P 1'
#
loop_
_entity.id
_entity.type
_entity.pdbx_description
1 polymer ?
#
loop_
_entity_poly.entity_id
_entity_poly.type
_entity_poly.pdbx_seq_one_letter_code
_entity_poly.pdbx_strand_id
1 'polypeptide(L)'
;MSAASNLRSEDQFLCSICLDVFTDPVTTPCGHNFCKTCISQHWVTNGRQKCPMCNRVFKRRPELDINTLFSEVVAQFRREAQQKASSSSSEQQAAKPGEVPCDVCTGTRLKALKSCLVCQTSYCQTHLEPHLTVKRLKRHQLIDAVENLEGWMCTKHDKLLQLFCKTDQTCVCVLCSVLDHKNHEFVPLREEYEGKKAELEKTEAEIQQMIQKRRLKIQEITESVKMNKDAADRQKAEGVQVFTALMESERHLKELMKEIEDKQEATEKQAEGLIKDLEQEISELMERSSEVEQLSRSEDHLHLLQSFSSLKAAPPSKDWTEVRVHPPSYEETVGRAVAQLEETVWKPMKKKLFEAELQRVQQHEVDVTLDPDTAHPYLILSDDGKQVYHSDVKKNLPDNPERFSYCVNVLGEQSFSSGRFYFEVQVKGKTEWTLGVATESINRKGKITLSPQDGFWTVRLRNGNKYKAGASSSVHLCLRPGPEKVGVFVDYEEGLVSFYDVGAAALIYSFTGCSFTHKLHPFFSPCPNYGGKNSAPLIICPVNNINLSLISLEGLEWEEFELHFDSD
;
A
#
# COMPACT_ATOMS: atom_id res chain seq x y z
N MET A 1 -40.03 14.33 56.60
CA MET A 1 -40.74 13.28 57.36
C MET A 1 -40.04 11.97 57.07
N SER A 2 -39.28 11.42 58.03
CA SER A 2 -38.70 10.09 57.87
C SER A 2 -39.79 9.05 58.10
N ALA A 3 -40.05 8.20 57.10
CA ALA A 3 -40.88 7.03 57.28
C ALA A 3 -40.03 5.98 58.01
N ALA A 4 -40.37 5.71 59.27
CA ALA A 4 -39.81 4.61 60.04
C ALA A 4 -40.19 3.28 59.38
N SER A 5 -39.22 2.61 58.77
CA SER A 5 -39.34 1.20 58.37
C SER A 5 -39.32 0.34 59.63
N ASN A 6 -40.50 0.08 60.19
CA ASN A 6 -40.68 -0.98 61.19
C ASN A 6 -40.40 -2.34 60.53
N LEU A 7 -39.14 -2.80 60.57
CA LEU A 7 -38.79 -4.20 60.32
C LEU A 7 -39.53 -5.06 61.36
N ARG A 8 -40.61 -5.71 60.93
CA ARG A 8 -41.24 -6.77 61.72
C ARG A 8 -40.23 -7.93 61.82
N SER A 9 -39.84 -8.33 63.04
CA SER A 9 -38.95 -9.48 63.25
C SER A 9 -39.66 -10.76 62.79
N GLU A 10 -38.98 -11.57 61.97
CA GLU A 10 -39.51 -12.81 61.37
C GLU A 10 -39.93 -13.83 62.45
N ASP A 11 -39.33 -13.75 63.64
CA ASP A 11 -39.61 -14.61 64.79
C ASP A 11 -41.06 -14.49 65.30
N GLN A 12 -41.77 -13.38 64.98
CA GLN A 12 -43.15 -13.15 65.41
C GLN A 12 -44.17 -14.04 64.68
N PHE A 13 -43.78 -14.66 63.56
CA PHE A 13 -44.64 -15.51 62.74
C PHE A 13 -44.30 -17.01 62.86
N LEU A 14 -43.40 -17.37 63.75
CA LEU A 14 -42.99 -18.76 63.98
C LEU A 14 -43.75 -19.39 65.15
N CYS A 15 -44.19 -20.63 64.97
CA CYS A 15 -44.71 -21.44 66.05
C CYS A 15 -43.57 -21.94 66.92
N SER A 16 -43.60 -21.63 68.21
CA SER A 16 -42.55 -22.02 69.17
C SER A 16 -42.41 -23.53 69.43
N ILE A 17 -43.27 -24.37 68.82
CA ILE A 17 -43.23 -25.83 68.94
C ILE A 17 -42.48 -26.43 67.75
N CYS A 18 -42.91 -26.12 66.51
CA CYS A 18 -42.25 -26.64 65.30
C CYS A 18 -41.14 -25.73 64.77
N LEU A 19 -40.99 -24.53 65.34
CA LEU A 19 -40.05 -23.49 64.92
C LEU A 19 -40.21 -23.08 63.45
N ASP A 20 -41.43 -23.23 62.91
CA ASP A 20 -41.79 -22.94 61.53
C ASP A 20 -43.00 -21.98 61.48
N VAL A 21 -43.20 -21.33 60.35
CA VAL A 21 -44.28 -20.36 60.11
C VAL A 21 -45.64 -21.00 60.36
N PHE A 22 -46.49 -20.34 61.13
CA PHE A 22 -47.77 -20.92 61.55
C PHE A 22 -48.58 -21.50 60.39
N THR A 23 -49.04 -22.74 60.58
CA THR A 23 -50.01 -23.42 59.69
C THR A 23 -51.27 -23.67 60.51
N ASP A 24 -52.41 -23.20 60.02
CA ASP A 24 -53.68 -23.16 60.76
C ASP A 24 -53.51 -22.60 62.18
N PRO A 25 -53.08 -21.33 62.33
CA PRO A 25 -52.79 -20.77 63.64
C PRO A 25 -54.02 -20.76 64.53
N VAL A 26 -53.85 -21.16 65.78
CA VAL A 26 -54.86 -21.06 66.83
C VAL A 26 -54.34 -20.23 67.98
N THR A 27 -55.21 -19.45 68.62
CA THR A 27 -54.87 -18.60 69.76
C THR A 27 -55.41 -19.23 71.04
N THR A 28 -54.51 -19.53 71.97
CA THR A 28 -54.90 -20.02 73.30
C THR A 28 -55.54 -18.91 74.15
N PRO A 29 -56.32 -19.22 75.20
CA PRO A 29 -56.93 -18.21 76.08
C PRO A 29 -55.92 -17.30 76.80
N CYS A 30 -54.63 -17.63 76.79
CA CYS A 30 -53.56 -16.76 77.30
C CYS A 30 -52.94 -15.85 76.23
N GLY A 31 -53.50 -15.82 75.02
CA GLY A 31 -53.08 -14.93 73.93
C GLY A 31 -51.92 -15.43 73.07
N HIS A 32 -51.35 -16.61 73.35
CA HIS A 32 -50.25 -17.17 72.56
C HIS A 32 -50.77 -18.01 71.39
N ASN A 33 -50.10 -17.87 70.24
CA ASN A 33 -50.44 -18.53 68.98
C ASN A 33 -49.59 -19.79 68.76
N PHE A 34 -50.19 -20.84 68.19
CA PHE A 34 -49.54 -22.10 67.82
C PHE A 34 -50.18 -22.66 66.56
N CYS A 35 -49.50 -23.54 65.81
CA CYS A 35 -50.17 -24.35 64.80
C CYS A 35 -51.19 -25.27 65.49
N LYS A 36 -52.39 -25.42 64.93
CA LYS A 36 -53.47 -26.26 65.51
C LYS A 36 -53.00 -27.67 65.85
N THR A 37 -52.24 -28.29 64.93
CA THR A 37 -51.67 -29.63 65.09
C THR A 37 -50.62 -29.67 66.19
N CYS A 38 -49.69 -28.72 66.22
CA CYS A 38 -48.61 -28.67 67.20
C CYS A 38 -49.12 -28.55 68.64
N ILE A 39 -50.05 -27.63 68.93
CA ILE A 39 -50.58 -27.48 70.28
C ILE A 39 -51.47 -28.67 70.69
N SER A 40 -52.24 -29.21 69.74
CA SER A 40 -53.09 -30.39 69.98
C SER A 40 -52.25 -31.61 70.32
N GLN A 41 -51.17 -31.86 69.57
CA GLN A 41 -50.27 -32.98 69.81
C GLN A 41 -49.45 -32.79 71.09
N HIS A 42 -48.98 -31.58 71.37
CA HIS A 42 -48.29 -31.28 72.62
C HIS A 42 -49.17 -31.58 73.86
N TRP A 43 -50.48 -31.27 73.81
CA TRP A 43 -51.40 -31.62 74.90
C TRP A 43 -51.68 -33.12 75.01
N VAL A 44 -51.68 -33.86 73.89
CA VAL A 44 -51.83 -35.32 73.89
C VAL A 44 -50.60 -35.99 74.49
N THR A 45 -49.39 -35.61 74.06
CA THR A 45 -48.14 -36.25 74.47
C THR A 45 -47.76 -35.94 75.92
N ASN A 46 -47.96 -34.70 76.38
CA ASN A 46 -47.50 -34.26 77.71
C ASN A 46 -48.57 -34.34 78.81
N GLY A 47 -49.81 -34.76 78.48
CA GLY A 47 -50.89 -35.04 79.44
C GLY A 47 -51.40 -33.85 80.28
N ARG A 48 -50.85 -32.64 80.09
CA ARG A 48 -51.23 -31.42 80.82
C ARG A 48 -51.63 -30.31 79.86
N GLN A 49 -52.81 -29.73 80.07
CA GLN A 49 -53.36 -28.61 79.30
C GLN A 49 -52.67 -27.29 79.71
N LYS A 50 -51.37 -27.18 79.45
CA LYS A 50 -50.58 -25.96 79.72
C LYS A 50 -50.15 -25.28 78.42
N CYS A 51 -50.03 -23.96 78.43
CA CYS A 51 -49.43 -23.22 77.34
C CYS A 51 -47.91 -23.47 77.29
N PRO A 52 -47.34 -23.90 76.16
CA PRO A 52 -45.89 -24.13 76.03
C PRO A 52 -45.02 -22.87 76.21
N MET A 53 -45.57 -21.69 75.92
CA MET A 53 -44.82 -20.42 75.97
C MET A 53 -44.76 -19.82 77.37
N CYS A 54 -45.91 -19.67 78.03
CA CYS A 54 -46.00 -18.99 79.33
C CYS A 54 -46.30 -19.93 80.50
N ASN A 55 -46.38 -21.24 80.26
CA ASN A 55 -46.69 -22.28 81.25
C ASN A 55 -48.05 -22.13 81.99
N ARG A 56 -48.95 -21.24 81.54
CA ARG A 56 -50.30 -21.11 82.12
C ARG A 56 -51.09 -22.40 81.96
N VAL A 57 -51.63 -22.92 83.05
CA VAL A 57 -52.45 -24.15 83.09
C VAL A 57 -53.92 -23.79 82.85
N PHE A 58 -54.59 -24.52 81.96
CA PHE A 58 -56.01 -24.40 81.68
C PHE A 58 -56.79 -25.45 82.49
N LYS A 59 -57.87 -25.03 83.18
CA LYS A 59 -58.70 -25.91 84.04
C LYS A 59 -59.52 -26.93 83.23
N ARG A 60 -59.82 -26.62 81.97
CA ARG A 60 -60.51 -27.47 80.99
C ARG A 60 -59.83 -27.26 79.64
N ARG A 61 -59.91 -28.26 78.75
CA ARG A 61 -59.31 -28.18 77.41
C ARG A 61 -60.03 -27.08 76.62
N PRO A 62 -59.34 -26.00 76.19
CA PRO A 62 -59.94 -25.00 75.34
C PRO A 62 -60.26 -25.62 73.97
N GLU A 63 -61.45 -25.34 73.45
CA GLU A 63 -61.74 -25.51 72.03
C GLU A 63 -61.01 -24.40 71.28
N LEU A 64 -60.23 -24.80 70.27
CA LEU A 64 -59.36 -23.91 69.53
C LEU A 64 -59.75 -23.94 68.05
N ASP A 65 -60.40 -22.86 67.64
CA ASP A 65 -60.67 -22.56 66.25
C ASP A 65 -59.51 -21.80 65.61
N ILE A 66 -59.38 -21.96 64.30
CA ILE A 66 -58.34 -21.28 63.53
C ILE A 66 -58.59 -19.79 63.63
N ASN A 67 -57.58 -19.04 64.07
CA ASN A 67 -57.62 -17.59 64.09
C ASN A 67 -57.48 -17.08 62.65
N THR A 68 -58.60 -16.84 61.99
CA THR A 68 -58.67 -16.42 60.59
C THR A 68 -57.94 -15.10 60.34
N LEU A 69 -58.03 -14.14 61.27
CA LEU A 69 -57.31 -12.86 61.17
C LEU A 69 -55.80 -13.05 61.23
N PHE A 70 -55.31 -13.85 62.17
CA PHE A 70 -53.87 -14.12 62.27
C PHE A 70 -53.39 -15.00 61.11
N SER A 71 -54.24 -15.90 60.61
CA SER A 71 -53.98 -16.69 59.41
C SER A 71 -53.82 -15.81 58.16
N GLU A 72 -54.62 -14.76 57.99
CA GLU A 72 -54.46 -13.79 56.90
C GLU A 72 -53.16 -13.02 57.01
N VAL A 73 -52.77 -12.60 58.22
CA VAL A 73 -51.49 -11.89 58.46
C VAL A 73 -50.30 -12.81 58.16
N VAL A 74 -50.35 -14.09 58.58
CA VAL A 74 -49.31 -15.07 58.28
C VAL A 74 -49.25 -15.38 56.77
N ALA A 75 -50.40 -15.47 56.10
CA ALA A 75 -50.47 -15.65 54.65
C ALA A 75 -49.89 -14.46 53.89
N GLN A 76 -50.13 -13.23 54.36
CA GLN A 76 -49.50 -12.03 53.82
C GLN A 76 -47.98 -12.05 54.02
N PHE A 77 -47.50 -12.42 55.20
CA PHE A 77 -46.07 -12.59 55.47
C PHE A 77 -45.43 -13.63 54.54
N ARG A 78 -46.08 -14.78 54.29
CA ARG A 78 -45.60 -15.79 53.33
C ARG A 78 -45.50 -15.23 51.90
N ARG A 79 -46.47 -14.42 51.46
CA ARG A 79 -46.45 -13.75 50.15
C ARG A 79 -45.34 -12.70 50.05
N GLU A 80 -45.13 -11.91 51.10
CA GLU A 80 -44.07 -10.90 51.16
C GLU A 80 -42.67 -11.54 51.19
N ALA A 81 -42.50 -12.65 51.90
CA ALA A 81 -41.27 -13.45 51.88
C ALA A 81 -41.00 -14.07 50.50
N GLN A 82 -42.03 -14.59 49.82
CA GLN A 82 -41.93 -15.09 48.45
C GLN A 82 -41.61 -13.97 47.43
N GLN A 83 -42.18 -12.77 47.58
CA GLN A 83 -41.86 -11.62 46.73
C GLN A 83 -40.43 -11.10 46.96
N LYS A 84 -39.91 -11.14 48.20
CA LYS A 84 -38.50 -10.87 48.49
C LYS A 84 -37.55 -11.92 47.89
N ALA A 85 -37.93 -13.21 47.91
CA ALA A 85 -37.16 -14.28 47.26
C ALA A 85 -37.09 -14.13 45.73
N SER A 86 -38.14 -13.58 45.11
CA SER A 86 -38.19 -13.30 43.66
C SER A 86 -37.48 -11.99 43.23
N SER A 87 -37.16 -11.10 44.18
CA SER A 87 -36.46 -9.83 43.90
C SER A 87 -34.98 -9.83 44.30
N SER A 88 -34.48 -10.92 44.92
CA SER A 88 -33.05 -11.19 45.13
C SER A 88 -32.51 -12.38 44.31
N SER A 89 -33.29 -12.90 43.34
CA SER A 89 -33.04 -14.18 42.64
C SER A 89 -32.00 -14.13 41.51
N SER A 90 -30.86 -13.48 41.70
CA SER A 90 -29.70 -13.64 40.81
C SER A 90 -28.84 -14.87 41.15
N GLU A 91 -29.05 -15.56 42.28
CA GLU A 91 -28.05 -16.52 42.81
C GLU A 91 -28.53 -17.98 43.01
N GLN A 92 -29.76 -18.36 42.64
CA GLN A 92 -30.24 -19.76 42.78
C GLN A 92 -30.83 -20.31 41.46
N GLN A 93 -30.05 -20.29 40.37
CA GLN A 93 -30.37 -21.02 39.14
C GLN A 93 -29.76 -22.43 39.17
N ALA A 94 -30.43 -23.38 38.52
CA ALA A 94 -29.86 -24.70 38.22
C ALA A 94 -28.56 -24.53 37.42
N ALA A 95 -27.56 -25.38 37.68
CA ALA A 95 -26.28 -25.31 36.97
C ALA A 95 -26.48 -25.51 35.45
N LYS A 96 -25.94 -24.61 34.63
CA LYS A 96 -26.00 -24.70 33.16
C LYS A 96 -24.88 -25.61 32.62
N PRO A 97 -24.97 -26.09 31.36
CA PRO A 97 -23.86 -26.82 30.73
C PRO A 97 -22.56 -26.00 30.76
N GLY A 98 -21.47 -26.59 31.27
CA GLY A 98 -20.18 -25.93 31.49
C GLY A 98 -20.04 -25.19 32.83
N GLU A 99 -21.05 -25.24 33.70
CA GLU A 99 -20.95 -24.75 35.09
C GLU A 99 -20.82 -25.92 36.07
N VAL A 100 -20.00 -25.73 37.11
CA VAL A 100 -19.79 -26.74 38.16
C VAL A 100 -21.06 -26.86 39.02
N PRO A 101 -21.70 -28.04 39.12
CA PRO A 101 -22.87 -28.24 39.96
C PRO A 101 -22.48 -28.43 41.44
N CYS A 102 -23.39 -28.11 42.36
CA CYS A 102 -23.22 -28.43 43.77
C CYS A 102 -23.45 -29.92 44.03
N ASP A 103 -22.51 -30.55 44.74
CA ASP A 103 -22.51 -31.99 45.00
C ASP A 103 -23.45 -32.42 46.13
N VAL A 104 -23.84 -31.49 47.00
CA VAL A 104 -24.66 -31.75 48.19
C VAL A 104 -26.16 -31.66 47.91
N CYS A 105 -26.56 -30.95 46.85
CA CYS A 105 -27.97 -30.82 46.48
C CYS A 105 -28.61 -32.18 46.20
N THR A 106 -29.67 -32.52 46.93
CA THR A 106 -30.41 -33.78 46.82
C THR A 106 -31.51 -33.79 45.74
N GLY A 107 -31.51 -32.78 44.85
CA GLY A 107 -32.47 -32.61 43.75
C GLY A 107 -31.82 -31.87 42.58
N THR A 108 -32.47 -30.82 42.06
CA THR A 108 -31.86 -29.93 41.05
C THR A 108 -30.56 -29.36 41.60
N ARG A 109 -29.42 -29.71 40.99
CA ARG A 109 -28.11 -29.22 41.43
C ARG A 109 -27.95 -27.77 41.02
N LEU A 110 -27.82 -26.91 42.02
CA LEU A 110 -27.54 -25.49 41.83
C LEU A 110 -26.09 -25.27 41.41
N LYS A 111 -25.80 -24.16 40.75
CA LYS A 111 -24.42 -23.74 40.46
C LYS A 111 -23.59 -23.67 41.75
N ALA A 112 -22.45 -24.34 41.75
CA ALA A 112 -21.47 -24.21 42.81
C ALA A 112 -20.73 -22.87 42.68
N LEU A 113 -20.51 -22.21 43.81
CA LEU A 113 -19.77 -20.95 43.89
C LEU A 113 -18.33 -21.18 44.30
N LYS A 114 -18.11 -22.13 45.23
CA LYS A 114 -16.79 -22.50 45.73
C LYS A 114 -16.69 -24.00 45.87
N SER A 115 -15.47 -24.50 45.73
CA SER A 115 -15.11 -25.86 46.08
C SER A 115 -14.21 -25.86 47.31
N CYS A 116 -14.42 -26.82 48.21
CA CYS A 116 -13.57 -27.00 49.38
C CYS A 116 -12.53 -28.07 49.11
N LEU A 117 -11.25 -27.72 49.23
CA LEU A 117 -10.14 -28.66 49.05
C LEU A 117 -10.00 -29.69 50.18
N VAL A 118 -10.60 -29.41 51.34
CA VAL A 118 -10.59 -30.33 52.49
C VAL A 118 -11.73 -31.34 52.40
N CYS A 119 -12.94 -30.89 52.07
CA CYS A 119 -14.09 -31.77 51.89
C CYS A 119 -14.13 -32.43 50.52
N GLN A 120 -13.38 -31.90 49.55
CA GLN A 120 -13.38 -32.33 48.14
C GLN A 120 -14.80 -32.28 47.56
N THR A 121 -15.46 -31.14 47.76
CA THR A 121 -16.88 -30.97 47.42
C THR A 121 -17.13 -29.55 46.95
N SER A 122 -17.95 -29.40 45.92
CA SER A 122 -18.42 -28.14 45.36
C SER A 122 -19.77 -27.73 45.96
N TYR A 123 -19.86 -26.47 46.41
CA TYR A 123 -21.01 -25.96 47.17
C TYR A 123 -21.69 -24.77 46.47
N CYS A 124 -23.00 -24.85 46.33
CA CYS A 124 -23.84 -23.67 46.07
C CYS A 124 -23.89 -22.78 47.32
N GLN A 125 -24.43 -21.56 47.19
CA GLN A 125 -24.45 -20.58 48.28
C GLN A 125 -24.95 -21.14 49.62
N THR A 126 -26.07 -21.87 49.60
CA THR A 126 -26.67 -22.45 50.80
C THR A 126 -25.78 -23.50 51.47
N HIS A 127 -25.13 -24.36 50.69
CA HIS A 127 -24.24 -25.39 51.25
C HIS A 127 -22.81 -24.86 51.55
N LEU A 128 -22.47 -23.68 51.02
CA LEU A 128 -21.24 -22.98 51.31
C LEU A 128 -21.31 -22.23 52.65
N GLU A 129 -22.50 -21.75 53.03
CA GLU A 129 -22.71 -20.96 54.26
C GLU A 129 -22.08 -21.58 55.52
N PRO A 130 -22.20 -22.89 55.81
CA PRO A 130 -21.54 -23.48 56.97
C PRO A 130 -20.02 -23.33 56.97
N HIS A 131 -19.37 -23.35 55.80
CA HIS A 131 -17.92 -23.09 55.68
C HIS A 131 -17.56 -21.63 55.95
N LEU A 132 -18.52 -20.72 55.78
CA LEU A 132 -18.34 -19.29 56.02
C LEU A 132 -18.77 -18.85 57.42
N THR A 133 -19.58 -19.64 58.14
CA THR A 133 -20.15 -19.25 59.45
C THR A 133 -19.62 -20.10 60.60
N VAL A 134 -19.44 -21.40 60.42
CA VAL A 134 -19.03 -22.34 61.49
C VAL A 134 -17.52 -22.24 61.75
N LYS A 135 -17.14 -21.95 62.99
CA LYS A 135 -15.74 -21.69 63.41
C LYS A 135 -14.73 -22.76 62.99
N ARG A 136 -15.12 -24.05 63.00
CA ARG A 136 -14.24 -25.15 62.56
C ARG A 136 -14.10 -25.21 61.03
N LEU A 137 -15.20 -25.03 60.30
CA LEU A 137 -15.23 -25.12 58.83
C LEU A 137 -14.62 -23.88 58.15
N LYS A 138 -14.60 -22.72 58.81
CA LYS A 138 -13.85 -21.52 58.36
C LYS A 138 -12.37 -21.76 58.09
N ARG A 139 -11.79 -22.84 58.65
CA ARG A 139 -10.39 -23.23 58.43
C ARG A 139 -10.20 -24.03 57.14
N HIS A 140 -11.28 -24.46 56.50
CA HIS A 140 -11.21 -25.19 55.25
C HIS A 140 -10.84 -24.23 54.12
N GLN A 141 -9.91 -24.65 53.27
CA GLN A 141 -9.51 -23.86 52.11
C GLN A 141 -10.57 -23.99 51.02
N LEU A 142 -11.13 -22.84 50.61
CA LEU A 142 -12.10 -22.71 49.53
C LEU A 142 -11.44 -22.08 48.31
N ILE A 143 -11.70 -22.62 47.13
CA ILE A 143 -11.31 -22.07 45.82
C ILE A 143 -12.57 -21.82 44.98
N ASP A 144 -12.43 -21.10 43.87
CA ASP A 144 -13.50 -21.01 42.88
C ASP A 144 -13.91 -22.41 42.43
N ALA A 145 -15.19 -22.57 42.09
CA ALA A 145 -15.71 -23.88 41.73
C ALA A 145 -14.96 -24.42 40.50
N VAL A 146 -14.38 -25.62 40.64
CA VAL A 146 -13.64 -26.31 39.57
C VAL A 146 -14.28 -27.66 39.28
N GLU A 147 -14.32 -28.06 38.01
CA GLU A 147 -14.94 -29.32 37.59
C GLU A 147 -14.18 -30.55 38.08
N ASN A 148 -12.85 -30.48 38.12
CA ASN A 148 -11.99 -31.60 38.49
C ASN A 148 -11.28 -31.34 39.83
N LEU A 149 -11.96 -31.61 40.95
CA LEU A 149 -11.35 -31.54 42.30
C LEU A 149 -10.39 -32.69 42.58
N GLU A 150 -10.64 -33.87 42.02
CA GLU A 150 -9.76 -35.04 42.16
C GLU A 150 -8.35 -34.75 41.61
N GLY A 151 -8.25 -33.96 40.54
CA GLY A 151 -6.98 -33.51 39.98
C GLY A 151 -6.13 -32.64 40.90
N TRP A 152 -6.68 -32.13 42.01
CA TRP A 152 -5.93 -31.40 43.04
C TRP A 152 -5.32 -32.33 44.09
N MET A 153 -5.65 -33.61 44.06
CA MET A 153 -5.18 -34.59 45.03
C MET A 153 -4.03 -35.43 44.47
N CYS A 154 -2.98 -35.61 45.27
CA CYS A 154 -1.90 -36.52 44.95
C CYS A 154 -2.41 -37.95 44.94
N THR A 155 -2.31 -38.61 43.78
CA THR A 155 -2.78 -39.99 43.57
C THR A 155 -2.09 -41.03 44.44
N LYS A 156 -0.87 -40.75 44.93
CA LYS A 156 -0.10 -41.66 45.81
C LYS A 156 -0.44 -41.51 47.29
N HIS A 157 -0.66 -40.29 47.73
CA HIS A 157 -0.71 -39.95 49.15
C HIS A 157 -2.08 -39.45 49.63
N ASP A 158 -3.02 -39.23 48.70
CA ASP A 158 -4.32 -38.64 48.96
C ASP A 158 -4.22 -37.34 49.78
N LYS A 159 -3.28 -36.48 49.36
CA LYS A 159 -3.01 -35.15 49.94
C LYS A 159 -3.03 -34.10 48.84
N LEU A 160 -3.47 -32.89 49.20
CA LEU A 160 -3.52 -31.74 48.29
C LEU A 160 -2.15 -31.46 47.65
N LEU A 161 -2.16 -31.23 46.34
CA LEU A 161 -1.01 -30.75 45.58
C LEU A 161 -0.77 -29.28 45.93
N GLN A 162 0.35 -29.01 46.61
CA GLN A 162 0.68 -27.67 47.10
C GLN A 162 2.02 -27.17 46.58
N LEU A 163 2.84 -28.06 46.02
CA LEU A 163 4.17 -27.77 45.52
C LEU A 163 4.25 -28.12 44.03
N PHE A 164 5.12 -27.43 43.31
CA PHE A 164 5.53 -27.81 41.96
C PHE A 164 6.98 -28.27 42.01
N CYS A 165 7.25 -29.47 41.51
CA CYS A 165 8.60 -29.99 41.37
C CYS A 165 9.19 -29.46 40.06
N LYS A 166 10.17 -28.56 40.14
CA LYS A 166 10.81 -27.97 38.95
C LYS A 166 11.65 -28.99 38.17
N THR A 167 12.20 -29.99 38.86
CA THR A 167 13.01 -31.04 38.24
C THR A 167 12.17 -31.93 37.32
N ASP A 168 10.99 -32.37 37.79
CA ASP A 168 10.12 -33.29 37.05
C ASP A 168 8.96 -32.60 36.33
N GLN A 169 8.81 -31.29 36.50
CA GLN A 169 7.74 -30.47 35.91
C GLN A 169 6.32 -30.97 36.24
N THR A 170 6.10 -31.35 37.51
CA THR A 170 4.81 -31.88 37.97
C THR A 170 4.38 -31.30 39.32
N CYS A 171 3.07 -31.18 39.52
CA CYS A 171 2.48 -30.83 40.80
C CYS A 171 2.64 -32.01 41.79
N VAL A 172 3.04 -31.73 43.02
CA VAL A 172 3.24 -32.74 44.08
C VAL A 172 2.68 -32.26 45.43
N CYS A 173 2.39 -33.20 46.32
CA CYS A 173 2.01 -32.87 47.71
C CYS A 173 3.26 -32.79 48.61
N VAL A 174 3.11 -32.30 49.84
CA VAL A 174 4.22 -32.16 50.80
C VAL A 174 4.86 -33.51 51.18
N LEU A 175 4.13 -34.62 51.11
CA LEU A 175 4.72 -35.94 51.38
C LEU A 175 5.62 -36.42 50.23
N CYS A 176 5.29 -36.07 48.99
CA CYS A 176 6.13 -36.39 47.83
C CYS A 176 7.53 -35.76 47.94
N SER A 177 7.64 -34.53 48.47
CA SER A 177 8.94 -33.85 48.58
C SER A 177 9.89 -34.53 49.59
N VAL A 178 9.35 -35.27 50.56
CA VAL A 178 10.15 -35.99 51.57
C VAL A 178 10.30 -37.49 51.30
N LEU A 179 9.47 -38.10 50.44
CA LEU A 179 9.54 -39.53 50.15
C LEU A 179 10.15 -39.80 48.77
N ASP A 180 9.51 -39.31 47.72
CA ASP A 180 9.78 -39.69 46.33
C ASP A 180 10.73 -38.72 45.63
N HIS A 181 10.76 -37.45 46.03
CA HIS A 181 11.49 -36.37 45.36
C HIS A 181 12.51 -35.68 46.30
N LYS A 182 13.14 -36.44 47.21
CA LYS A 182 13.97 -35.93 48.32
C LYS A 182 15.07 -34.92 47.96
N ASN A 183 15.54 -34.92 46.72
CA ASN A 183 16.63 -34.07 46.24
C ASN A 183 16.22 -33.12 45.10
N HIS A 184 14.93 -32.99 44.82
CA HIS A 184 14.45 -32.14 43.73
C HIS A 184 14.20 -30.71 44.22
N GLU A 185 14.18 -29.76 43.28
CA GLU A 185 13.84 -28.38 43.59
C GLU A 185 12.32 -28.20 43.55
N PHE A 186 11.77 -27.49 44.54
CA PHE A 186 10.34 -27.19 44.63
C PHE A 186 10.09 -25.72 44.86
N VAL A 187 8.95 -25.28 44.36
CA VAL A 187 8.33 -24.00 44.70
C VAL A 187 6.87 -24.23 45.09
N PRO A 188 6.25 -23.32 45.86
CA PRO A 188 4.80 -23.34 46.05
C PRO A 188 4.07 -23.35 44.70
N LEU A 189 3.05 -24.19 44.56
CA LEU A 189 2.30 -24.35 43.31
C LEU A 189 1.73 -23.02 42.80
N ARG A 190 1.29 -22.16 43.72
CA ARG A 190 0.78 -20.81 43.38
C ARG A 190 1.84 -19.95 42.72
N GLU A 191 3.08 -20.00 43.21
CA GLU A 191 4.19 -19.20 42.69
C GLU A 191 4.55 -19.62 41.26
N GLU A 192 4.66 -20.93 41.01
CA GLU A 192 4.90 -21.44 39.65
C GLU A 192 3.75 -21.11 38.70
N TYR A 193 2.49 -21.26 39.16
CA TYR A 193 1.32 -20.91 38.36
C TYR A 193 1.31 -19.42 37.97
N GLU A 194 1.58 -18.52 38.91
CA GLU A 194 1.64 -17.09 38.64
C GLU A 194 2.77 -16.75 37.65
N GLY A 195 3.94 -17.39 37.80
CA GLY A 195 5.06 -17.27 36.87
C GLY A 195 4.72 -17.76 35.45
N LYS A 196 4.16 -18.96 35.33
CA LYS A 196 3.77 -19.56 34.04
C LYS A 196 2.63 -18.80 33.37
N LYS A 197 1.68 -18.27 34.14
CA LYS A 197 0.61 -17.43 33.62
C LYS A 197 1.16 -16.12 33.06
N ALA A 198 2.07 -15.46 33.76
CA ALA A 198 2.73 -14.25 33.26
C ALA A 198 3.56 -14.51 32.00
N GLU A 199 4.22 -15.67 31.92
CA GLU A 199 4.94 -16.12 30.70
C GLU A 199 3.97 -16.25 29.50
N LEU A 200 2.80 -16.86 29.71
CA LEU A 200 1.76 -16.99 28.68
C LEU A 200 1.18 -15.63 28.25
N GLU A 201 0.89 -14.73 29.18
CA GLU A 201 0.40 -13.38 28.88
C GLU A 201 1.42 -12.59 28.03
N LYS A 202 2.72 -12.77 28.31
CA LYS A 202 3.79 -12.19 27.49
C LYS A 202 3.83 -12.79 26.08
N THR A 203 3.78 -14.12 25.97
CA THR A 203 3.75 -14.81 24.67
C THR A 203 2.52 -14.42 23.84
N GLU A 204 1.35 -14.29 24.47
CA GLU A 204 0.13 -13.81 23.80
C GLU A 204 0.33 -12.39 23.25
N ALA A 205 0.91 -11.47 24.03
CA ALA A 205 1.21 -10.13 23.58
C ALA A 205 2.17 -10.11 22.37
N GLU A 206 3.22 -10.93 22.39
CA GLU A 206 4.16 -11.10 21.27
C GLU A 206 3.47 -11.62 20.00
N ILE A 207 2.60 -12.62 20.14
CA ILE A 207 1.79 -13.16 19.03
C ILE A 207 0.85 -12.08 18.47
N GLN A 208 0.18 -11.31 19.32
CA GLN A 208 -0.70 -10.22 18.88
C GLN A 208 0.08 -9.14 18.11
N GLN A 209 1.25 -8.72 18.59
CA GLN A 209 2.12 -7.80 17.85
C GLN A 209 2.53 -8.38 16.49
N MET A 210 2.88 -9.66 16.46
CA MET A 210 3.21 -10.39 15.25
C MET A 210 2.06 -10.42 14.23
N ILE A 211 0.82 -10.59 14.68
CA ILE A 211 -0.39 -10.54 13.85
C ILE A 211 -0.58 -9.13 13.29
N GLN A 212 -0.48 -8.08 14.12
CA GLN A 212 -0.62 -6.70 13.67
C GLN A 212 0.43 -6.32 12.63
N LYS A 213 1.70 -6.70 12.84
CA LYS A 213 2.77 -6.48 11.86
C LYS A 213 2.48 -7.16 10.52
N ARG A 214 1.94 -8.38 10.54
CA ARG A 214 1.56 -9.10 9.31
C ARG A 214 0.36 -8.47 8.61
N ARG A 215 -0.64 -7.97 9.36
CA ARG A 215 -1.78 -7.22 8.79
C ARG A 215 -1.34 -5.93 8.10
N LEU A 216 -0.46 -5.16 8.74
CA LEU A 216 0.16 -3.98 8.12
C LEU A 216 0.91 -4.35 6.84
N LYS A 217 1.67 -5.46 6.87
CA LYS A 217 2.40 -5.90 5.68
C LYS A 217 1.47 -6.32 4.53
N ILE A 218 0.34 -6.96 4.82
CA ILE A 218 -0.69 -7.27 3.82
C ILE A 218 -1.25 -5.98 3.20
N GLN A 219 -1.52 -4.95 4.02
CA GLN A 219 -2.00 -3.66 3.53
C GLN A 219 -0.96 -2.98 2.62
N GLU A 220 0.32 -2.94 3.02
CA GLU A 220 1.42 -2.42 2.21
C GLU A 220 1.51 -3.13 0.85
N ILE A 221 1.46 -4.47 0.84
CA ILE A 221 1.53 -5.26 -0.40
C ILE A 221 0.31 -5.00 -1.28
N THR A 222 -0.89 -4.91 -0.69
CA THR A 222 -2.13 -4.65 -1.42
C THR A 222 -2.10 -3.28 -2.12
N GLU A 223 -1.63 -2.24 -1.42
CA GLU A 223 -1.46 -0.91 -2.00
C GLU A 223 -0.39 -0.93 -3.11
N SER A 224 0.72 -1.62 -2.90
CA SER A 224 1.78 -1.79 -3.91
C SER A 224 1.26 -2.46 -5.19
N VAL A 225 0.43 -3.51 -5.07
CA VAL A 225 -0.19 -4.18 -6.22
C VAL A 225 -1.16 -3.24 -6.95
N LYS A 226 -1.96 -2.45 -6.21
CA LYS A 226 -2.86 -1.45 -6.80
C LYS A 226 -2.08 -0.39 -7.58
N MET A 227 -1.03 0.19 -6.98
CA MET A 227 -0.16 1.16 -7.64
C MET A 227 0.51 0.57 -8.90
N ASN A 228 0.90 -0.70 -8.86
CA ASN A 228 1.45 -1.40 -10.02
C ASN A 228 0.42 -1.51 -11.15
N LYS A 229 -0.83 -1.89 -10.82
CA LYS A 229 -1.92 -1.94 -11.81
C LYS A 229 -2.18 -0.57 -12.44
N ASP A 230 -2.29 0.47 -11.63
CA ASP A 230 -2.49 1.85 -12.11
C ASP A 230 -1.31 2.30 -12.99
N ALA A 231 -0.08 1.90 -12.67
CA ALA A 231 1.09 2.19 -13.49
C ALA A 231 1.06 1.44 -14.84
N ALA A 232 0.66 0.17 -14.84
CA ALA A 232 0.51 -0.61 -16.07
C ALA A 232 -0.56 -0.01 -16.99
N ASP A 233 -1.70 0.42 -16.44
CA ASP A 233 -2.77 1.04 -17.22
C ASP A 233 -2.36 2.42 -17.77
N ARG A 234 -1.61 3.22 -17.01
CA ARG A 234 -0.99 4.46 -17.54
C ARG A 234 -0.03 4.18 -18.69
N GLN A 235 0.87 3.21 -18.56
CA GLN A 235 1.81 2.85 -19.63
C GLN A 235 1.10 2.36 -20.89
N LYS A 236 0.00 1.58 -20.74
CA LYS A 236 -0.85 1.19 -21.89
C LYS A 236 -1.44 2.42 -22.58
N ALA A 237 -2.00 3.35 -21.82
CA ALA A 237 -2.60 4.58 -22.38
C ALA A 237 -1.57 5.46 -23.10
N GLU A 238 -0.37 5.63 -22.52
CA GLU A 238 0.76 6.31 -23.16
C GLU A 238 1.17 5.61 -24.46
N GLY A 239 1.27 4.27 -24.44
CA GLY A 239 1.54 3.45 -25.61
C GLY A 239 0.50 3.66 -26.72
N VAL A 240 -0.80 3.63 -26.39
CA VAL A 240 -1.88 3.90 -27.34
C VAL A 240 -1.73 5.29 -27.95
N GLN A 241 -1.47 6.34 -27.16
CA GLN A 241 -1.27 7.68 -27.70
C GLN A 241 -0.11 7.78 -28.69
N VAL A 242 1.02 7.10 -28.41
CA VAL A 242 2.18 7.05 -29.32
C VAL A 242 1.80 6.38 -30.64
N PHE A 243 1.10 5.24 -30.59
CA PHE A 243 0.68 4.53 -31.79
C PHE A 243 -0.41 5.27 -32.57
N THR A 244 -1.32 5.99 -31.91
CA THR A 244 -2.30 6.86 -32.57
C THR A 244 -1.61 7.97 -33.36
N ALA A 245 -0.60 8.63 -32.78
CA ALA A 245 0.19 9.64 -33.49
C ALA A 245 0.94 9.04 -34.70
N LEU A 246 1.47 7.81 -34.56
CA LEU A 246 2.09 7.10 -35.68
C LEU A 246 1.08 6.79 -36.80
N MET A 247 -0.15 6.36 -36.46
CA MET A 247 -1.21 6.13 -37.43
C MET A 247 -1.60 7.41 -38.19
N GLU A 248 -1.38 8.59 -37.61
CA GLU A 248 -1.57 9.87 -38.31
C GLU A 248 -0.62 10.05 -39.51
N SER A 249 0.48 9.29 -39.59
CA SER A 249 1.33 9.24 -40.80
C SER A 249 0.60 8.67 -42.02
N GLU A 250 -0.39 7.80 -41.83
CA GLU A 250 -1.21 7.26 -42.93
C GLU A 250 -2.04 8.37 -43.60
N ARG A 251 -2.57 9.30 -42.79
CA ARG A 251 -3.27 10.50 -43.30
C ARG A 251 -2.33 11.35 -44.16
N HIS A 252 -1.12 11.62 -43.67
CA HIS A 252 -0.13 12.39 -44.44
C HIS A 252 0.30 11.68 -45.73
N LEU A 253 0.38 10.35 -45.74
CA LEU A 253 0.66 9.58 -46.96
C LEU A 253 -0.48 9.73 -47.99
N LYS A 254 -1.73 9.65 -47.56
CA LYS A 254 -2.91 9.87 -48.43
C LYS A 254 -2.92 11.29 -49.02
N GLU A 255 -2.57 12.29 -48.20
CA GLU A 255 -2.45 13.69 -48.65
C GLU A 255 -1.33 13.87 -49.69
N LEU A 256 -0.16 13.27 -49.48
CA LEU A 256 0.94 13.27 -50.45
C LEU A 256 0.53 12.63 -51.78
N MET A 257 -0.10 11.45 -51.73
CA MET A 257 -0.58 10.76 -52.93
C MET A 257 -1.55 11.64 -53.72
N LYS A 258 -2.51 12.25 -53.01
CA LYS A 258 -3.48 13.16 -53.63
C LYS A 258 -2.82 14.39 -54.26
N GLU A 259 -1.85 15.02 -53.61
CA GLU A 259 -1.14 16.18 -54.20
C GLU A 259 -0.39 15.79 -55.49
N ILE A 260 0.18 14.59 -55.54
CA ILE A 260 0.86 14.07 -56.74
C ILE A 260 -0.17 13.80 -57.85
N GLU A 261 -1.29 13.15 -57.53
CA GLU A 261 -2.39 12.88 -58.47
C GLU A 261 -2.98 14.18 -59.04
N ASP A 262 -3.28 15.17 -58.19
CA ASP A 262 -3.82 16.47 -58.61
C ASP A 262 -2.85 17.21 -59.56
N LYS A 263 -1.54 17.14 -59.31
CA LYS A 263 -0.50 17.72 -60.19
C LYS A 263 -0.37 16.99 -61.51
N GLN A 264 -0.46 15.66 -61.48
CA GLN A 264 -0.46 14.84 -62.68
C GLN A 264 -1.67 15.19 -63.56
N GLU A 265 -2.88 15.19 -62.98
CA GLU A 265 -4.12 15.49 -63.71
C GLU A 265 -4.12 16.91 -64.29
N ALA A 266 -3.58 17.89 -63.56
CA ALA A 266 -3.44 19.25 -64.07
C ALA A 266 -2.48 19.33 -65.28
N THR A 267 -1.39 18.56 -65.26
CA THR A 267 -0.42 18.49 -66.36
C THR A 267 -1.02 17.78 -67.57
N GLU A 268 -1.78 16.70 -67.34
CA GLU A 268 -2.50 15.96 -68.38
C GLU A 268 -3.56 16.84 -69.04
N LYS A 269 -4.39 17.55 -68.26
CA LYS A 269 -5.37 18.53 -68.78
C LYS A 269 -4.73 19.64 -69.60
N GLN A 270 -3.55 20.13 -69.20
CA GLN A 270 -2.80 21.11 -69.98
C GLN A 270 -2.36 20.52 -71.32
N ALA A 271 -1.83 19.29 -71.33
CA ALA A 271 -1.42 18.61 -72.54
C ALA A 271 -2.60 18.33 -73.49
N GLU A 272 -3.72 17.85 -72.96
CA GLU A 272 -4.96 17.63 -73.71
C GLU A 272 -5.47 18.91 -74.37
N GLY A 273 -5.45 20.04 -73.66
CA GLY A 273 -5.81 21.34 -74.22
C GLY A 273 -4.94 21.75 -75.40
N LEU A 274 -3.62 21.58 -75.28
CA LEU A 274 -2.67 21.91 -76.36
C LEU A 274 -2.83 20.97 -77.56
N ILE A 275 -3.06 19.67 -77.33
CA ILE A 275 -3.34 18.70 -78.40
C ILE A 275 -4.61 19.10 -79.14
N LYS A 276 -5.67 19.47 -78.42
CA LYS A 276 -6.94 19.87 -79.03
C LYS A 276 -6.82 21.13 -79.88
N ASP A 277 -6.05 22.12 -79.43
CA ASP A 277 -5.73 23.32 -80.21
C ASP A 277 -4.98 22.95 -81.50
N LEU A 278 -3.99 22.06 -81.42
CA LEU A 278 -3.23 21.58 -82.59
C LEU A 278 -4.11 20.76 -83.57
N GLU A 279 -4.97 19.88 -83.07
CA GLU A 279 -5.91 19.10 -83.90
C GLU A 279 -6.90 20.00 -84.65
N GLN A 280 -7.37 21.06 -83.99
CA GLN A 280 -8.23 22.06 -84.61
C GLN A 280 -7.48 22.83 -85.72
N GLU A 281 -6.27 23.31 -85.44
CA GLU A 281 -5.45 24.02 -86.44
C GLU A 281 -5.08 23.13 -87.63
N ILE A 282 -4.75 21.84 -87.39
CA ILE A 282 -4.53 20.86 -88.46
C ILE A 282 -5.79 20.68 -89.30
N SER A 283 -6.97 20.58 -88.69
CA SER A 283 -8.24 20.40 -89.40
C SER A 283 -8.54 21.60 -90.32
N GLU A 284 -8.35 22.83 -89.83
CA GLU A 284 -8.50 24.05 -90.62
C GLU A 284 -7.49 24.13 -91.78
N LEU A 285 -6.24 23.75 -91.53
CA LEU A 285 -5.20 23.67 -92.57
C LEU A 285 -5.51 22.60 -93.62
N MET A 286 -6.06 21.45 -93.22
CA MET A 286 -6.47 20.38 -94.14
C MET A 286 -7.66 20.80 -95.01
N GLU A 287 -8.67 21.46 -94.45
CA GLU A 287 -9.80 22.01 -95.20
C GLU A 287 -9.28 23.02 -96.23
N ARG A 288 -8.43 23.95 -95.80
CA ARG A 288 -7.84 24.97 -96.68
C ARG A 288 -7.00 24.37 -97.80
N SER A 289 -6.19 23.34 -97.49
CA SER A 289 -5.42 22.61 -98.50
C SER A 289 -6.32 21.96 -99.55
N SER A 290 -7.46 21.41 -99.11
CA SER A 290 -8.43 20.78 -100.00
C SER A 290 -9.11 21.79 -100.94
N GLU A 291 -9.47 22.97 -100.43
CA GLU A 291 -9.99 24.09 -101.23
C GLU A 291 -8.99 24.54 -102.29
N VAL A 292 -7.72 24.69 -101.91
CA VAL A 292 -6.63 25.07 -102.83
C VAL A 292 -6.43 24.01 -103.91
N GLU A 293 -6.41 22.72 -103.54
CA GLU A 293 -6.30 21.62 -104.50
C GLU A 293 -7.46 21.61 -105.51
N GLN A 294 -8.70 21.78 -105.04
CA GLN A 294 -9.87 21.84 -105.93
C GLN A 294 -9.81 23.03 -106.89
N LEU A 295 -9.49 24.23 -106.40
CA LEU A 295 -9.40 25.42 -107.24
C LEU A 295 -8.25 25.29 -108.26
N SER A 296 -7.13 24.65 -107.89
CA SER A 296 -5.99 24.43 -108.80
C SER A 296 -6.31 23.50 -109.98
N ARG A 297 -7.26 22.58 -109.80
CA ARG A 297 -7.74 21.63 -110.82
C ARG A 297 -8.93 22.19 -111.64
N SER A 298 -9.44 23.36 -111.28
CA SER A 298 -10.58 23.99 -111.96
C SER A 298 -10.16 24.56 -113.32
N GLU A 299 -10.87 24.19 -114.38
CA GLU A 299 -10.71 24.79 -115.71
C GLU A 299 -11.52 26.10 -115.87
N ASP A 300 -12.38 26.44 -114.89
CA ASP A 300 -13.12 27.71 -114.86
C ASP A 300 -12.21 28.87 -114.39
N HIS A 301 -11.71 29.63 -115.37
CA HIS A 301 -10.84 30.78 -115.16
C HIS A 301 -11.49 31.92 -114.37
N LEU A 302 -12.82 32.10 -114.46
CA LEU A 302 -13.52 33.17 -113.75
C LEU A 302 -13.65 32.84 -112.25
N HIS A 303 -14.08 31.61 -111.94
CA HIS A 303 -14.17 31.12 -110.57
C HIS A 303 -12.80 31.13 -109.88
N LEU A 304 -11.73 30.74 -110.59
CA LEU A 304 -10.36 30.83 -110.07
C LEU A 304 -9.99 32.27 -109.71
N LEU A 305 -10.20 33.24 -110.60
CA LEU A 305 -9.84 34.64 -110.34
C LEU A 305 -10.67 35.28 -109.20
N GLN A 306 -11.95 34.90 -109.08
CA GLN A 306 -12.82 35.37 -108.00
C GLN A 306 -12.42 34.79 -106.63
N SER A 307 -12.11 33.50 -106.56
CA SER A 307 -11.79 32.78 -105.31
C SER A 307 -10.31 32.89 -104.90
N PHE A 308 -9.40 33.22 -105.82
CA PHE A 308 -7.97 33.33 -105.53
C PHE A 308 -7.66 34.40 -104.48
N SER A 309 -8.37 35.53 -104.51
CA SER A 309 -8.14 36.66 -103.60
C SER A 309 -8.43 36.28 -102.15
N SER A 310 -9.47 35.49 -101.90
CA SER A 310 -9.83 34.99 -100.57
C SER A 310 -8.92 33.86 -100.10
N LEU A 311 -8.40 33.02 -101.00
CA LEU A 311 -7.52 31.88 -100.71
C LEU A 311 -6.04 32.24 -100.50
N LYS A 312 -5.57 33.36 -101.06
CA LYS A 312 -4.17 33.80 -100.98
C LYS A 312 -3.71 34.18 -99.55
N ALA A 313 -4.64 34.61 -98.69
CA ALA A 313 -4.29 34.96 -97.31
C ALA A 313 -4.01 33.68 -96.51
N ALA A 314 -2.83 33.63 -95.87
CA ALA A 314 -2.49 32.55 -94.96
C ALA A 314 -3.48 32.55 -93.76
N PRO A 315 -3.94 31.37 -93.31
CA PRO A 315 -4.69 31.27 -92.06
C PRO A 315 -3.87 31.87 -90.91
N PRO A 316 -4.51 32.49 -89.90
CA PRO A 316 -3.81 32.86 -88.67
C PRO A 316 -3.27 31.60 -88.02
N SER A 317 -1.94 31.43 -87.98
CA SER A 317 -1.29 30.30 -87.32
C SER A 317 -0.60 30.75 -86.04
N LYS A 318 -0.62 29.88 -85.03
CA LYS A 318 0.12 30.10 -83.78
C LYS A 318 1.54 29.56 -83.94
N ASP A 319 2.54 30.21 -83.33
CA ASP A 319 3.89 29.66 -83.30
C ASP A 319 4.01 28.62 -82.19
N TRP A 320 4.23 27.36 -82.57
CA TRP A 320 4.32 26.22 -81.67
C TRP A 320 5.75 25.81 -81.31
N THR A 321 6.78 26.45 -81.90
CA THR A 321 8.18 25.98 -81.78
C THR A 321 8.73 26.00 -80.36
N GLU A 322 8.25 26.90 -79.50
CA GLU A 322 8.70 27.01 -78.11
C GLU A 322 7.75 26.37 -77.08
N VAL A 323 6.59 25.86 -77.50
CA VAL A 323 5.59 25.31 -76.57
C VAL A 323 6.02 23.93 -76.07
N ARG A 324 6.18 23.78 -74.75
CA ARG A 324 6.48 22.51 -74.10
C ARG A 324 5.64 22.31 -72.84
N VAL A 325 5.23 21.06 -72.61
CA VAL A 325 4.68 20.63 -71.32
C VAL A 325 5.84 20.15 -70.45
N HIS A 326 5.98 20.78 -69.28
CA HIS A 326 7.02 20.42 -68.31
C HIS A 326 6.40 19.62 -67.16
N PRO A 327 7.01 18.48 -66.76
CA PRO A 327 6.56 17.77 -65.59
C PRO A 327 6.76 18.63 -64.32
N PRO A 328 5.81 18.62 -63.37
CA PRO A 328 5.97 19.31 -62.11
C PRO A 328 7.06 18.64 -61.24
N SER A 329 7.59 19.39 -60.27
CA SER A 329 8.60 18.88 -59.33
C SER A 329 7.97 17.98 -58.25
N TYR A 330 8.03 16.67 -58.48
CA TYR A 330 7.56 15.67 -57.50
C TYR A 330 8.53 15.52 -56.32
N GLU A 331 9.85 15.61 -56.55
CA GLU A 331 10.87 15.47 -55.50
C GLU A 331 10.72 16.52 -54.40
N GLU A 332 10.46 17.78 -54.77
CA GLU A 332 10.23 18.85 -53.80
C GLU A 332 8.94 18.64 -53.01
N THR A 333 7.93 18.05 -53.63
CA THR A 333 6.65 17.69 -52.99
C THR A 333 6.87 16.64 -51.92
N VAL A 334 7.59 15.56 -52.25
CA VAL A 334 7.97 14.51 -51.30
C VAL A 334 8.85 15.09 -50.18
N GLY A 335 9.84 15.91 -50.50
CA GLY A 335 10.73 16.54 -49.52
C GLY A 335 9.97 17.39 -48.50
N ARG A 336 9.02 18.21 -48.94
CA ARG A 336 8.16 19.00 -48.05
C ARG A 336 7.27 18.11 -47.18
N ALA A 337 6.66 17.08 -47.75
CA ALA A 337 5.80 16.16 -46.98
C ALA A 337 6.57 15.39 -45.90
N VAL A 338 7.79 14.92 -46.21
CA VAL A 338 8.67 14.27 -45.23
C VAL A 338 9.07 15.22 -44.11
N ALA A 339 9.41 16.47 -44.44
CA ALA A 339 9.73 17.49 -43.42
C ALA A 339 8.51 17.78 -42.52
N GLN A 340 7.31 17.87 -43.09
CA GLN A 340 6.08 18.04 -42.31
C GLN A 340 5.81 16.83 -41.40
N LEU A 341 6.00 15.61 -41.89
CA LEU A 341 5.86 14.40 -41.07
C LEU A 341 6.86 14.38 -39.91
N GLU A 342 8.11 14.81 -40.17
CA GLU A 342 9.14 14.90 -39.13
C GLU A 342 8.75 15.90 -38.03
N GLU A 343 8.22 17.07 -38.40
CA GLU A 343 7.79 18.10 -37.44
C GLU A 343 6.50 17.74 -36.69
N THR A 344 5.51 17.14 -37.37
CA THR A 344 4.15 16.94 -36.82
C THR A 344 3.99 15.61 -36.09
N VAL A 345 4.66 14.55 -36.56
CA VAL A 345 4.52 13.20 -35.98
C VAL A 345 5.78 12.81 -35.22
N TRP A 346 6.94 12.83 -35.87
CA TRP A 346 8.16 12.27 -35.29
C TRP A 346 8.66 13.07 -34.08
N LYS A 347 8.79 14.39 -34.19
CA LYS A 347 9.30 15.21 -33.08
C LYS A 347 8.40 15.18 -31.83
N PRO A 348 7.07 15.38 -31.92
CA PRO A 348 6.20 15.30 -30.74
C PRO A 348 6.19 13.91 -30.11
N MET A 349 6.17 12.86 -30.93
CA MET A 349 6.23 11.47 -30.46
C MET A 349 7.53 11.20 -29.71
N LYS A 350 8.67 11.58 -30.30
CA LYS A 350 10.00 11.42 -29.70
C LYS A 350 10.13 12.20 -28.39
N LYS A 351 9.61 13.42 -28.35
CA LYS A 351 9.57 14.25 -27.14
C LYS A 351 8.76 13.57 -26.03
N LYS A 352 7.51 13.15 -26.31
CA LYS A 352 6.67 12.45 -25.32
C LYS A 352 7.33 11.16 -24.80
N LEU A 353 7.92 10.38 -25.69
CA LEU A 353 8.61 9.14 -25.33
C LEU A 353 9.76 9.40 -24.34
N PHE A 354 10.57 10.42 -24.62
CA PHE A 354 11.68 10.75 -23.74
C PHE A 354 11.26 11.48 -22.46
N GLU A 355 10.16 12.24 -22.47
CA GLU A 355 9.56 12.80 -21.26
C GLU A 355 9.07 11.70 -20.32
N ALA A 356 8.34 10.71 -20.85
CA ALA A 356 7.88 9.55 -20.09
C ALA A 356 9.04 8.71 -19.55
N GLU A 357 10.08 8.51 -20.37
CA GLU A 357 11.33 7.86 -19.97
C GLU A 357 12.00 8.60 -18.80
N LEU A 358 12.16 9.92 -18.92
CA LEU A 358 12.79 10.75 -17.90
C LEU A 358 11.98 10.72 -16.60
N GLN A 359 10.66 10.87 -16.67
CA GLN A 359 9.78 10.78 -15.52
C GLN A 359 9.88 9.42 -14.83
N ARG A 360 9.99 8.33 -15.59
CA ARG A 360 10.14 6.98 -15.04
C ARG A 360 11.44 6.84 -14.25
N VAL A 361 12.57 7.30 -14.79
CA VAL A 361 13.86 7.21 -14.08
C VAL A 361 13.93 8.16 -12.88
N GLN A 362 13.27 9.32 -12.96
CA GLN A 362 13.13 10.29 -11.87
C GLN A 362 12.43 9.72 -10.63
N GLN A 363 11.58 8.69 -10.77
CA GLN A 363 10.96 7.99 -9.62
C GLN A 363 11.99 7.29 -8.72
N HIS A 364 13.21 7.08 -9.21
CA HIS A 364 14.31 6.48 -8.46
C HIS A 364 15.26 7.53 -7.86
N GLU A 365 14.78 8.77 -7.67
CA GLU A 365 15.57 9.84 -7.04
C GLU A 365 16.17 9.40 -5.71
N VAL A 366 17.45 9.69 -5.52
CA VAL A 366 18.16 9.54 -4.25
C VAL A 366 18.78 10.87 -3.85
N ASP A 367 18.75 11.15 -2.54
CA ASP A 367 19.40 12.34 -2.02
C ASP A 367 20.92 12.13 -1.91
N VAL A 368 21.67 12.73 -2.85
CA VAL A 368 23.13 12.62 -2.92
C VAL A 368 23.81 13.83 -2.28
N THR A 369 24.80 13.60 -1.44
CA THR A 369 25.71 14.62 -0.89
C THR A 369 27.14 14.29 -1.25
N LEU A 370 27.98 15.31 -1.32
CA LEU A 370 29.39 15.18 -1.68
C LEU A 370 30.22 14.79 -0.45
N ASP A 371 31.11 13.81 -0.60
CA ASP A 371 32.00 13.30 0.46
C ASP A 371 33.25 14.20 0.60
N PRO A 372 33.42 14.93 1.72
CA PRO A 372 34.57 15.81 1.95
C PRO A 372 35.92 15.08 2.09
N ASP A 373 35.92 13.81 2.50
CA ASP A 373 37.13 13.01 2.67
C ASP A 373 37.69 12.55 1.33
N THR A 374 36.85 12.41 0.30
CA THR A 374 37.30 12.09 -1.07
C THR A 374 37.75 13.33 -1.85
N ALA A 375 37.25 14.51 -1.51
CA ALA A 375 37.42 15.72 -2.30
C ALA A 375 38.87 16.17 -2.47
N HIS A 376 39.25 16.51 -3.70
CA HIS A 376 40.56 17.11 -3.99
C HIS A 376 40.77 18.42 -3.22
N PRO A 377 41.97 18.71 -2.66
CA PRO A 377 42.23 19.91 -1.85
C PRO A 377 41.99 21.30 -2.50
N TYR A 378 41.73 21.37 -3.80
CA TYR A 378 41.35 22.63 -4.50
C TYR A 378 39.84 22.79 -4.60
N LEU A 379 39.05 21.80 -4.17
CA LEU A 379 37.60 21.86 -4.24
C LEU A 379 37.03 22.53 -2.99
N ILE A 380 36.02 23.36 -3.22
CA ILE A 380 35.18 23.93 -2.18
C ILE A 380 33.82 23.27 -2.28
N LEU A 381 33.38 22.73 -1.16
CA LEU A 381 32.07 22.10 -0.96
C LEU A 381 31.19 23.09 -0.19
N SER A 382 29.91 23.17 -0.53
CA SER A 382 28.92 23.89 0.29
C SER A 382 28.63 23.13 1.59
N ASP A 383 28.12 23.85 2.60
CA ASP A 383 27.81 23.28 3.91
C ASP A 383 26.74 22.18 3.85
N ASP A 384 25.81 22.26 2.89
CA ASP A 384 24.79 21.23 2.63
C ASP A 384 25.30 20.04 1.81
N GLY A 385 26.57 20.07 1.38
CA GLY A 385 27.18 19.04 0.54
C GLY A 385 26.59 18.92 -0.86
N LYS A 386 25.84 19.91 -1.36
CA LYS A 386 25.18 19.87 -2.68
C LYS A 386 25.94 20.59 -3.79
N GLN A 387 26.92 21.42 -3.47
CA GLN A 387 27.65 22.23 -4.46
C GLN A 387 29.15 21.99 -4.40
N VAL A 388 29.79 21.96 -5.58
CA VAL A 388 31.25 21.90 -5.67
C VAL A 388 31.80 22.76 -6.81
N TYR A 389 32.86 23.49 -6.53
CA TYR A 389 33.63 24.24 -7.52
C TYR A 389 35.12 24.21 -7.23
N HIS A 390 35.91 24.56 -8.24
CA HIS A 390 37.36 24.64 -8.15
C HIS A 390 37.80 26.03 -7.67
N SER A 391 38.53 26.08 -6.56
CA SER A 391 39.20 27.26 -6.01
C SER A 391 40.64 27.36 -6.52
N ASP A 392 41.14 28.57 -6.71
CA ASP A 392 42.55 28.83 -7.03
C ASP A 392 43.47 28.66 -5.80
N VAL A 393 42.87 28.61 -4.60
CA VAL A 393 43.57 28.39 -3.32
C VAL A 393 43.40 26.94 -2.88
N LYS A 394 44.53 26.28 -2.60
CA LYS A 394 44.58 24.92 -2.04
C LYS A 394 44.26 24.96 -0.55
N LYS A 395 43.28 24.18 -0.11
CA LYS A 395 43.03 23.95 1.32
C LYS A 395 44.11 23.04 1.92
N ASN A 396 44.50 23.31 3.15
CA ASN A 396 45.41 22.46 3.92
C ASN A 396 44.61 21.36 4.62
N LEU A 397 44.24 20.32 3.86
CA LEU A 397 43.51 19.15 4.37
C LEU A 397 44.49 17.97 4.60
N PRO A 398 44.25 17.13 5.62
CA PRO A 398 45.04 15.92 5.80
C PRO A 398 44.87 14.99 4.60
N ASP A 399 45.98 14.40 4.14
CA ASP A 399 45.93 13.34 3.13
C ASP A 399 45.38 12.06 3.75
N ASN A 400 44.56 11.36 2.99
CA ASN A 400 44.00 10.05 3.35
C ASN A 400 43.92 9.19 2.07
N PRO A 401 43.78 7.85 2.17
CA PRO A 401 43.70 6.99 0.98
C PRO A 401 42.53 7.33 0.05
N GLU A 402 41.41 7.78 0.62
CA GLU A 402 40.16 8.06 -0.09
C GLU A 402 40.21 9.35 -0.92
N ARG A 403 41.12 10.28 -0.61
CA ARG A 403 41.22 11.62 -1.20
C ARG A 403 41.86 11.63 -2.58
N PHE A 404 41.23 12.28 -3.55
CA PHE A 404 41.86 12.55 -4.84
C PHE A 404 43.03 13.52 -4.69
N SER A 405 44.22 13.14 -5.19
CA SER A 405 45.45 13.94 -5.02
C SER A 405 45.92 14.68 -6.27
N TYR A 406 45.48 14.26 -7.46
CA TYR A 406 45.96 14.78 -8.74
C TYR A 406 44.83 15.34 -9.60
N CYS A 407 43.75 14.58 -9.80
CA CYS A 407 42.57 15.06 -10.52
C CYS A 407 41.60 15.77 -9.57
N VAL A 408 41.03 16.90 -10.01
CA VAL A 408 40.09 17.73 -9.23
C VAL A 408 38.69 17.11 -9.19
N ASN A 409 38.57 15.98 -8.49
CA ASN A 409 37.37 15.16 -8.40
C ASN A 409 36.88 15.05 -6.94
N VAL A 410 35.64 14.61 -6.79
CA VAL A 410 34.99 14.25 -5.52
C VAL A 410 33.94 13.16 -5.77
N LEU A 411 33.73 12.26 -4.81
CA LEU A 411 32.67 11.24 -4.85
C LEU A 411 31.45 11.70 -4.03
N GLY A 412 30.31 11.06 -4.30
CA GLY A 412 29.16 11.10 -3.40
C GLY A 412 29.43 10.27 -2.15
N GLU A 413 28.90 10.74 -1.02
CA GLU A 413 28.89 10.07 0.28
C GLU A 413 28.11 8.75 0.21
N GLN A 414 26.96 8.79 -0.48
CA GLN A 414 26.12 7.61 -0.69
C GLN A 414 26.76 6.67 -1.70
N SER A 415 26.64 5.37 -1.43
CA SER A 415 27.10 4.29 -2.29
C SER A 415 26.03 3.23 -2.45
N PHE A 416 25.99 2.61 -3.62
CA PHE A 416 24.92 1.69 -4.01
C PHE A 416 25.50 0.38 -4.53
N SER A 417 25.03 -0.74 -4.00
CA SER A 417 25.44 -2.10 -4.40
C SER A 417 24.31 -2.91 -5.06
N SER A 418 23.14 -2.30 -5.23
CA SER A 418 21.93 -2.93 -5.77
C SER A 418 20.88 -1.85 -6.03
N GLY A 419 19.86 -2.20 -6.79
CA GLY A 419 18.70 -1.39 -7.08
C GLY A 419 18.95 -0.32 -8.13
N ARG A 420 17.95 0.56 -8.24
CA ARG A 420 17.92 1.68 -9.16
C ARG A 420 18.08 2.98 -8.40
N PHE A 421 18.87 3.91 -8.94
CA PHE A 421 19.00 5.24 -8.36
C PHE A 421 19.20 6.31 -9.43
N TYR A 422 18.74 7.51 -9.13
CA TYR A 422 18.76 8.67 -10.01
C TYR A 422 19.17 9.93 -9.25
N PHE A 423 19.98 10.79 -9.86
CA PHE A 423 20.30 12.11 -9.33
C PHE A 423 20.52 13.14 -10.45
N GLU A 424 20.23 14.41 -10.16
CA GLU A 424 20.40 15.50 -11.13
C GLU A 424 21.50 16.48 -10.72
N VAL A 425 22.26 16.96 -11.71
CA VAL A 425 23.33 17.93 -11.50
C VAL A 425 23.19 19.08 -12.48
N GLN A 426 23.03 20.29 -11.95
CA GLN A 426 23.12 21.50 -12.75
C GLN A 426 24.59 21.76 -13.15
N VAL A 427 24.79 21.98 -14.44
CA VAL A 427 26.09 22.27 -15.07
C VAL A 427 26.10 23.63 -15.77
N LYS A 428 25.01 24.40 -15.64
CA LYS A 428 24.82 25.72 -16.25
C LYS A 428 26.01 26.65 -16.00
N GLY A 429 26.48 27.30 -17.06
CA GLY A 429 27.59 28.26 -17.00
C GLY A 429 28.99 27.63 -16.95
N LYS A 430 29.11 26.30 -16.98
CA LYS A 430 30.41 25.61 -17.04
C LYS A 430 30.84 25.35 -18.47
N THR A 431 32.15 25.40 -18.70
CA THR A 431 32.79 25.11 -20.00
C THR A 431 33.53 23.77 -19.99
N GLU A 432 33.81 23.22 -18.81
CA GLU A 432 34.33 21.87 -18.61
C GLU A 432 33.76 21.22 -17.34
N TRP A 433 33.41 19.94 -17.44
CA TRP A 433 32.99 19.12 -16.30
C TRP A 433 33.03 17.63 -16.68
N THR A 434 32.96 16.75 -15.68
CA THR A 434 32.75 15.31 -15.83
C THR A 434 31.77 14.84 -14.77
N LEU A 435 30.76 14.07 -15.17
CA LEU A 435 29.73 13.52 -14.29
C LEU A 435 29.53 12.04 -14.58
N GLY A 436 29.08 11.29 -13.57
CA GLY A 436 28.68 9.89 -13.75
C GLY A 436 28.77 9.12 -12.45
N VAL A 437 29.19 7.86 -12.54
CA VAL A 437 29.42 7.00 -11.37
C VAL A 437 30.77 6.30 -11.47
N ALA A 438 31.31 5.92 -10.32
CA ALA A 438 32.56 5.20 -10.22
C ALA A 438 32.49 4.08 -9.16
N THR A 439 33.24 3.00 -9.35
CA THR A 439 33.35 1.92 -8.35
C THR A 439 34.10 2.39 -7.10
N GLU A 440 33.83 1.84 -5.93
CA GLU A 440 34.59 2.15 -4.70
C GLU A 440 36.11 1.89 -4.83
N SER A 441 36.48 0.90 -5.66
CA SER A 441 37.84 0.41 -5.86
C SER A 441 38.69 1.24 -6.84
N ILE A 442 38.19 2.37 -7.34
CA ILE A 442 38.94 3.19 -8.30
C ILE A 442 40.27 3.69 -7.73
N ASN A 443 41.26 3.85 -8.60
CA ASN A 443 42.48 4.57 -8.24
C ASN A 443 42.18 6.07 -8.08
N ARG A 444 42.62 6.64 -6.95
CA ARG A 444 42.38 8.06 -6.61
C ARG A 444 43.67 8.89 -6.64
N LYS A 445 44.81 8.27 -6.92
CA LYS A 445 46.12 8.91 -6.89
C LYS A 445 46.73 8.95 -8.30
N GLY A 446 47.37 10.07 -8.65
CA GLY A 446 47.99 10.25 -9.97
C GLY A 446 46.97 10.38 -11.11
N LYS A 447 47.40 10.07 -12.34
CA LYS A 447 46.58 10.25 -13.54
C LYS A 447 45.48 9.18 -13.61
N ILE A 448 44.23 9.61 -13.77
CA ILE A 448 43.05 8.75 -13.87
C ILE A 448 42.63 8.59 -15.33
N THR A 449 42.37 7.36 -15.74
CA THR A 449 41.72 7.03 -17.02
C THR A 449 40.23 6.84 -16.76
N LEU A 450 39.39 7.56 -17.51
CA LEU A 450 37.94 7.48 -17.38
C LEU A 450 37.41 6.45 -18.38
N SER A 451 37.28 5.20 -17.94
CA SER A 451 36.71 4.09 -18.72
C SER A 451 35.98 3.09 -17.82
N PRO A 452 35.02 2.29 -18.34
CA PRO A 452 34.40 1.21 -17.59
C PRO A 452 35.41 0.19 -17.07
N GLN A 453 36.49 -0.09 -17.84
CA GLN A 453 37.56 -1.00 -17.43
C GLN A 453 38.31 -0.50 -16.19
N ASP A 454 38.38 0.81 -16.02
CA ASP A 454 39.00 1.47 -14.86
C ASP A 454 37.97 1.81 -13.76
N GLY A 455 36.72 1.33 -13.89
CA GLY A 455 35.65 1.52 -12.91
C GLY A 455 34.90 2.85 -13.01
N PHE A 456 34.88 3.50 -14.18
CA PHE A 456 34.19 4.78 -14.40
C PHE A 456 33.18 4.72 -15.55
N TRP A 457 31.95 5.19 -15.31
CA TRP A 457 30.93 5.41 -16.34
C TRP A 457 30.55 6.88 -16.33
N THR A 458 31.10 7.65 -17.27
CA THR A 458 31.04 9.11 -17.20
C THR A 458 30.75 9.77 -18.56
N VAL A 459 30.09 10.94 -18.49
CA VAL A 459 29.97 11.91 -19.58
C VAL A 459 30.72 13.16 -19.21
N ARG A 460 31.39 13.79 -20.19
CA ARG A 460 32.22 14.97 -19.99
C ARG A 460 32.00 16.04 -21.05
N LEU A 461 32.08 17.29 -20.63
CA LEU A 461 32.17 18.47 -21.49
C LEU A 461 33.62 18.98 -21.51
N ARG A 462 34.16 19.27 -22.70
CA ARG A 462 35.45 19.96 -22.89
C ARG A 462 35.29 21.12 -23.87
N ASN A 463 36.08 22.17 -23.68
CA ASN A 463 36.13 23.35 -24.56
C ASN A 463 34.75 23.99 -24.84
N GLY A 464 33.81 23.91 -23.88
CA GLY A 464 32.48 24.52 -23.97
C GLY A 464 31.46 23.85 -24.90
N ASN A 465 31.86 22.99 -25.83
CA ASN A 465 30.92 22.35 -26.77
C ASN A 465 31.27 20.91 -27.18
N LYS A 466 32.36 20.32 -26.67
CA LYS A 466 32.77 18.95 -27.01
C LYS A 466 32.33 17.98 -25.93
N TYR A 467 31.25 17.26 -26.20
CA TYR A 467 30.73 16.24 -25.30
C TYR A 467 31.27 14.86 -25.67
N LYS A 468 31.65 14.07 -24.65
CA LYS A 468 32.11 12.70 -24.83
C LYS A 468 31.57 11.77 -23.74
N ALA A 469 31.22 10.55 -24.11
CA ALA A 469 31.07 9.45 -23.15
C ALA A 469 32.42 8.72 -23.00
N GLY A 470 32.80 8.44 -21.76
CA GLY A 470 34.03 7.75 -21.40
C GLY A 470 33.95 6.24 -21.61
N ALA A 471 33.43 5.75 -22.74
CA ALA A 471 33.48 4.33 -23.09
C ALA A 471 34.91 3.89 -23.46
N SER A 472 35.14 2.57 -23.60
CA SER A 472 36.45 1.98 -23.92
C SER A 472 37.13 2.63 -25.12
N SER A 473 36.34 2.99 -26.13
CA SER A 473 36.66 4.03 -27.10
C SER A 473 35.77 5.25 -26.80
N SER A 474 36.37 6.41 -26.58
CA SER A 474 35.60 7.63 -26.28
C SER A 474 34.62 7.95 -27.42
N VAL A 475 33.32 7.96 -27.11
CA VAL A 475 32.26 8.28 -28.07
C VAL A 475 32.01 9.79 -28.07
N HIS A 476 31.98 10.40 -29.25
CA HIS A 476 31.62 11.81 -29.42
C HIS A 476 30.09 11.97 -29.41
N LEU A 477 29.60 12.95 -28.64
CA LEU A 477 28.17 13.22 -28.49
C LEU A 477 27.81 14.56 -29.13
N CYS A 478 26.75 14.58 -29.94
CA CYS A 478 26.24 15.77 -30.61
C CYS A 478 25.07 16.38 -29.82
N LEU A 479 25.39 17.25 -28.84
CA LEU A 479 24.40 17.95 -28.01
C LEU A 479 24.34 19.43 -28.41
N ARG A 480 23.24 19.87 -29.02
CA ARG A 480 22.99 21.26 -29.41
C ARG A 480 21.50 21.63 -29.24
N PRO A 481 21.15 22.60 -28.36
CA PRO A 481 22.01 23.22 -27.35
C PRO A 481 22.55 22.20 -26.35
N GLY A 482 23.59 22.58 -25.59
CA GLY A 482 24.15 21.71 -24.55
C GLY A 482 23.28 21.70 -23.27
N PRO A 483 23.33 20.62 -22.47
CA PRO A 483 22.52 20.50 -21.28
C PRO A 483 22.90 21.55 -20.22
N GLU A 484 21.92 22.21 -19.62
CA GLU A 484 22.11 23.03 -18.42
C GLU A 484 22.03 22.19 -17.14
N LYS A 485 21.39 21.02 -17.22
CA LYS A 485 21.21 20.07 -16.13
C LYS A 485 21.26 18.64 -16.68
N VAL A 486 22.04 17.78 -16.02
CA VAL A 486 22.26 16.39 -16.42
C VAL A 486 21.69 15.46 -15.36
N GLY A 487 20.81 14.55 -15.77
CA GLY A 487 20.32 13.45 -14.95
C GLY A 487 21.20 12.21 -15.14
N VAL A 488 21.51 11.51 -14.05
CA VAL A 488 22.28 10.26 -14.07
C VAL A 488 21.42 9.18 -13.44
N PHE A 489 21.06 8.17 -14.24
CA PHE A 489 20.29 7.00 -13.82
C PHE A 489 21.19 5.76 -13.82
N VAL A 490 21.05 4.93 -12.80
CA VAL A 490 21.70 3.62 -12.73
C VAL A 490 20.66 2.55 -12.44
N ASP A 491 20.72 1.46 -13.18
CA ASP A 491 20.07 0.20 -12.85
C ASP A 491 21.18 -0.82 -12.59
N TYR A 492 21.40 -1.16 -11.32
CA TYR A 492 22.53 -1.99 -10.93
C TYR A 492 22.35 -3.43 -11.44
N GLU A 493 21.15 -3.98 -11.32
CA GLU A 493 20.83 -5.34 -11.73
C GLU A 493 20.89 -5.52 -13.26
N GLU A 494 20.42 -4.53 -14.03
CA GLU A 494 20.46 -4.56 -15.50
C GLU A 494 21.81 -4.12 -16.09
N GLY A 495 22.76 -3.69 -15.25
CA GLY A 495 24.07 -3.25 -15.72
C GLY A 495 23.99 -1.97 -16.57
N LEU A 496 23.18 -1.00 -16.15
CA LEU A 496 22.85 0.20 -16.92
C LEU A 496 23.35 1.48 -16.24
N VAL A 497 23.99 2.37 -16.99
CA VAL A 497 24.21 3.78 -16.58
C VAL A 497 23.76 4.71 -17.70
N SER A 498 22.70 5.48 -17.47
CA SER A 498 22.11 6.37 -18.47
C SER A 498 22.19 7.82 -18.06
N PHE A 499 22.43 8.69 -19.05
CA PHE A 499 22.60 10.13 -18.88
C PHE A 499 21.50 10.84 -19.65
N TYR A 500 20.89 11.85 -19.04
CA TYR A 500 19.78 12.59 -19.61
C TYR A 500 20.05 14.09 -19.61
N ASP A 501 19.65 14.78 -20.68
CA ASP A 501 19.46 16.22 -20.66
C ASP A 501 18.08 16.46 -20.06
N VAL A 502 18.06 16.96 -18.82
CA VAL A 502 16.81 17.13 -18.06
C VAL A 502 15.95 18.22 -18.68
N GLY A 503 16.57 19.28 -19.22
CA GLY A 503 15.83 20.41 -19.80
C GLY A 503 15.21 20.07 -21.15
N ALA A 504 15.91 19.27 -21.96
CA ALA A 504 15.40 18.79 -23.24
C ALA A 504 14.54 17.51 -23.12
N ALA A 505 14.46 16.94 -21.91
CA ALA A 505 13.91 15.61 -21.65
C ALA A 505 14.40 14.60 -22.69
N ALA A 506 15.71 14.40 -22.80
CA ALA A 506 16.31 13.57 -23.86
C ALA A 506 17.45 12.70 -23.32
N LEU A 507 17.56 11.47 -23.83
CA LEU A 507 18.70 10.60 -23.54
C LEU A 507 19.97 11.16 -24.21
N ILE A 508 21.02 11.38 -23.41
CA ILE A 508 22.35 11.79 -23.87
C ILE A 508 23.16 10.57 -24.30
N TYR A 509 23.26 9.57 -23.42
CA TYR A 509 24.03 8.36 -23.63
C TYR A 509 23.66 7.29 -22.61
N SER A 510 23.81 6.02 -22.97
CA SER A 510 23.58 4.89 -22.07
C SER A 510 24.71 3.86 -22.21
N PHE A 511 25.30 3.49 -21.08
CA PHE A 511 26.19 2.36 -20.96
C PHE A 511 25.35 1.13 -20.62
N THR A 512 25.35 0.12 -21.49
CA THR A 512 24.57 -1.11 -21.35
C THR A 512 25.48 -2.33 -21.18
N GLY A 513 24.96 -3.39 -20.56
CA GLY A 513 25.72 -4.62 -20.35
C GLY A 513 26.90 -4.46 -19.40
N CYS A 514 26.82 -3.52 -18.46
CA CYS A 514 27.84 -3.30 -17.44
C CYS A 514 27.80 -4.43 -16.42
N SER A 515 28.95 -4.95 -16.01
CA SER A 515 29.04 -5.92 -14.92
C SER A 515 29.56 -5.23 -13.67
N PHE A 516 28.66 -4.81 -12.79
CA PHE A 516 29.03 -4.21 -11.52
C PHE A 516 29.34 -5.30 -10.49
N THR A 517 30.50 -5.21 -9.86
CA THR A 517 30.94 -6.15 -8.81
C THR A 517 31.22 -5.45 -7.47
N HIS A 518 31.25 -4.12 -7.48
CA HIS A 518 31.58 -3.27 -6.33
C HIS A 518 30.49 -2.22 -6.14
N LYS A 519 30.51 -1.53 -4.99
CA LYS A 519 29.62 -0.38 -4.78
C LYS A 519 29.93 0.72 -5.79
N LEU A 520 28.88 1.39 -6.25
CA LEU A 520 28.97 2.57 -7.11
C LEU A 520 28.74 3.83 -6.28
N HIS A 521 29.62 4.82 -6.48
CA HIS A 521 29.48 6.17 -5.96
C HIS A 521 29.16 7.15 -7.09
N PRO A 522 28.27 8.12 -6.88
CA PRO A 522 28.18 9.31 -7.73
C PRO A 522 29.55 9.97 -7.88
N PHE A 523 29.91 10.36 -9.10
CA PHE A 523 31.23 10.92 -9.44
C PHE A 523 31.08 12.31 -10.02
N PHE A 524 31.85 13.26 -9.47
CA PHE A 524 31.79 14.66 -9.86
C PHE A 524 33.19 15.23 -10.10
N SER A 525 33.35 15.93 -11.21
CA SER A 525 34.54 16.73 -11.51
C SER A 525 34.13 18.08 -12.08
N PRO A 526 34.24 19.18 -11.31
CA PRO A 526 33.95 20.52 -11.82
C PRO A 526 35.01 21.00 -12.83
N CYS A 527 36.12 20.27 -12.99
CA CYS A 527 37.30 20.64 -13.76
C CYS A 527 37.95 21.95 -13.28
N PRO A 528 39.16 22.31 -13.76
CA PRO A 528 39.82 23.56 -13.37
C PRO A 528 38.99 24.80 -13.72
N ASN A 529 39.19 25.88 -12.96
CA ASN A 529 38.46 27.14 -13.11
C ASN A 529 38.89 27.94 -14.38
N TYR A 530 40.13 27.77 -14.86
CA TYR A 530 40.71 28.47 -16.03
C TYR A 530 40.62 30.01 -15.98
N GLY A 531 40.94 30.63 -14.84
CA GLY A 531 40.95 32.09 -14.70
C GLY A 531 39.56 32.72 -14.79
N GLY A 532 38.53 32.01 -14.31
CA GLY A 532 37.14 32.43 -14.18
C GLY A 532 36.22 31.78 -15.20
N LYS A 533 36.75 31.28 -16.34
CA LYS A 533 35.96 30.76 -17.47
C LYS A 533 35.11 29.52 -17.16
N ASN A 534 35.45 28.78 -16.11
CA ASN A 534 34.74 27.59 -15.66
C ASN A 534 34.41 27.65 -14.15
N SER A 535 34.28 28.85 -13.60
CA SER A 535 34.10 29.12 -12.17
C SER A 535 32.76 28.66 -11.60
N ALA A 536 31.72 28.51 -12.44
CA ALA A 536 30.41 28.07 -11.99
C ALA A 536 30.48 26.69 -11.29
N PRO A 537 29.74 26.49 -10.20
CA PRO A 537 29.72 25.23 -9.47
C PRO A 537 28.95 24.14 -10.23
N LEU A 538 29.26 22.90 -9.91
CA LEU A 538 28.30 21.80 -10.07
C LEU A 538 27.34 21.85 -8.87
N ILE A 539 26.05 21.73 -9.12
CA ILE A 539 25.02 21.79 -8.08
C ILE A 539 24.14 20.54 -8.20
N ILE A 540 24.11 19.70 -7.18
CA ILE A 540 23.16 18.59 -7.05
C ILE A 540 21.79 19.19 -6.78
N CYS A 541 20.79 18.83 -7.60
CA CYS A 541 19.44 19.39 -7.52
C CYS A 541 18.43 18.30 -7.16
N PRO A 542 17.40 18.62 -6.35
CA PRO A 542 16.25 17.75 -6.22
C PRO A 542 15.45 17.69 -7.54
N VAL A 543 14.73 16.60 -7.75
CA VAL A 543 13.81 16.42 -8.86
C VAL A 543 12.57 17.28 -8.61
N ASN A 544 12.42 18.32 -9.41
CA ASN A 544 11.20 19.11 -9.43
C ASN A 544 10.16 18.36 -10.26
N ASN A 545 9.25 17.63 -9.61
CA ASN A 545 8.06 17.11 -10.27
C ASN A 545 7.21 18.29 -10.75
N ILE A 546 7.38 18.70 -12.01
CA ILE A 546 6.41 19.58 -12.66
C ILE A 546 5.14 18.75 -12.80
N ASN A 547 4.17 19.04 -11.92
CA ASN A 547 2.85 18.43 -11.96
C ASN A 547 2.16 18.88 -13.25
N LEU A 548 2.28 18.09 -14.32
CA LEU A 548 1.64 18.33 -15.62
C LEU A 548 0.14 18.01 -15.60
N SER A 549 -0.49 17.89 -14.43
CA SER A 549 -1.91 17.61 -14.24
C SER A 549 -2.86 18.76 -14.64
N LEU A 550 -2.44 19.67 -15.51
CA LEU A 550 -3.23 20.83 -15.97
C LEU A 550 -3.45 20.86 -17.49
N ILE A 551 -3.41 19.70 -18.16
CA ILE A 551 -4.09 19.55 -19.45
C ILE A 551 -5.32 18.70 -19.19
N SER A 552 -6.47 19.36 -18.99
CA SER A 552 -7.77 18.71 -18.91
C SER A 552 -8.04 17.97 -20.22
N LEU A 553 -8.01 16.64 -20.20
CA LEU A 553 -8.70 15.82 -21.18
C LEU A 553 -10.15 15.70 -20.73
N GLU A 554 -10.92 16.77 -20.90
CA GLU A 554 -12.38 16.65 -20.98
C GLU A 554 -12.74 16.41 -22.44
N GLY A 555 -13.32 15.23 -22.71
CA GLY A 555 -14.04 14.96 -23.95
C GLY A 555 -13.35 14.01 -24.93
N LEU A 556 -13.24 12.73 -24.57
CA LEU A 556 -13.28 11.63 -25.54
C LEU A 556 -14.12 10.50 -24.93
N GLU A 557 -15.35 10.36 -25.40
CA GLU A 557 -16.19 9.20 -25.16
C GLU A 557 -15.53 7.96 -25.76
N TRP A 558 -15.48 6.87 -24.98
CA TRP A 558 -14.97 5.58 -25.43
C TRP A 558 -16.06 4.89 -26.24
N GLU A 559 -15.93 4.85 -27.56
CA GLU A 559 -16.61 3.82 -28.37
C GLU A 559 -15.71 2.58 -28.45
N GLU A 560 -16.22 1.47 -27.90
CA GLU A 560 -15.62 0.14 -27.98
C GLU A 560 -15.54 -0.32 -29.44
N PHE A 561 -14.32 -0.45 -29.97
CA PHE A 561 -14.09 -1.18 -31.22
C PHE A 561 -14.02 -2.69 -30.92
N GLU A 562 -15.14 -3.40 -31.08
CA GLU A 562 -15.15 -4.86 -31.23
C GLU A 562 -14.62 -5.23 -32.61
N LEU A 563 -13.38 -5.71 -32.68
CA LEU A 563 -12.86 -6.40 -33.87
C LEU A 563 -13.41 -7.84 -33.89
N HIS A 564 -14.48 -8.06 -34.67
CA HIS A 564 -14.89 -9.40 -35.08
C HIS A 564 -13.88 -9.95 -36.10
N PHE A 565 -13.11 -10.96 -35.69
CA PHE A 565 -12.39 -11.84 -36.61
C PHE A 565 -13.35 -12.95 -37.06
N ASP A 566 -13.99 -12.78 -38.21
CA ASP A 566 -14.58 -13.90 -38.94
C ASP A 566 -13.46 -14.74 -39.56
N SER A 567 -13.52 -16.04 -39.28
CA SER A 567 -12.61 -17.05 -39.82
C SER A 567 -13.32 -17.77 -40.96
N ASP A 568 -12.79 -17.66 -42.18
CA ASP A 568 -12.98 -18.63 -43.26
C ASP A 568 -11.75 -19.54 -43.37
#